data_AF-A0A2G8RCT5-F1
#
_entry.id   AF-A0A2G8RCT5-F1
#
_cell.length_a   1.000
_cell.length_b   1.000
_cell.length_c   1.000
_cell.angle_alpha   90.00
_cell.angle_beta   90.00
_cell.angle_gamma   90.00
#
_symmetry.space_group_name_H-M   'P 1'
#
loop_
_entity.id
_entity.type
_entity.pdbx_description
1 polymer ?
#
loop_
_entity_poly.entity_id
_entity_poly.type
_entity_poly.pdbx_seq_one_letter_code
_entity_poly.pdbx_strand_id
1 'polypeptide(L)' 'MDETYIKVKGKWTYLYRAVDNSGKTIDFMLSERRDETAATTFFR' A
#
# COMPACT_ATOMS: atom_id res chain seq x y z
N MET A 1 -3.18 3.10 7.93
CA MET A 1 -2.43 2.63 6.74
C MET A 1 -1.97 1.22 7.01
N ASP A 2 -2.17 0.32 6.06
CA ASP A 2 -1.81 -1.09 6.15
C ASP A 2 -0.82 -1.44 5.03
N GLU A 3 0.27 -2.17 5.34
CA GLU A 3 1.24 -2.66 4.36
C GLU A 3 1.13 -4.19 4.29
N THR A 4 0.95 -4.73 3.08
CA THR A 4 0.97 -6.18 2.86
C THR A 4 1.69 -6.53 1.56
N TYR A 5 2.13 -7.78 1.44
CA TYR A 5 2.87 -8.25 0.29
C TYR A 5 1.98 -9.11 -0.60
N ILE A 6 1.78 -8.69 -1.85
CA ILE A 6 0.93 -9.40 -2.81
C ILE A 6 1.70 -9.82 -4.05
N LYS A 7 1.20 -10.84 -4.75
CA LYS A 7 1.79 -11.30 -6.00
C LYS A 7 1.01 -10.74 -7.19
N VAL A 8 1.61 -9.81 -7.93
CA VAL A 8 1.04 -9.22 -9.15
C VAL A 8 1.78 -9.79 -10.36
N LYS A 9 1.06 -10.48 -11.25
CA LYS A 9 1.64 -11.10 -12.46
C LYS A 9 2.88 -11.96 -12.19
N GLY A 10 2.89 -12.68 -11.06
CA GLY A 10 3.98 -13.57 -10.68
C GLY A 10 5.15 -12.90 -9.95
N LYS A 11 5.17 -11.57 -9.85
CA LYS A 11 6.16 -10.82 -9.06
C LYS A 11 5.57 -10.41 -7.72
N TRP A 12 6.40 -10.42 -6.69
CA TRP A 12 6.00 -9.89 -5.40
C TRP A 12 6.09 -8.36 -5.40
N THR A 13 5.09 -7.72 -4.78
CA THR A 13 4.93 -6.26 -4.78
C THR A 13 4.35 -5.83 -3.44
N TYR A 14 4.86 -4.71 -2.92
CA TYR A 14 4.33 -4.08 -1.72
C TYR A 14 3.03 -3.37 -2.05
N LEU A 15 1.98 -3.73 -1.32
CA LEU A 15 0.68 -3.08 -1.38
C LEU A 15 0.50 -2.26 -0.10
N TYR A 16 0.36 -0.96 -0.28
CA TYR A 16 -0.01 -0.02 0.76
C TYR A 16 -1.48 0.31 0.62
N ARG A 17 -2.24 0.29 1.72
CA ARG A 17 -3.67 0.63 1.74
C ARG A 17 -3.94 1.75 2.74
N ALA A 18 -4.61 2.81 2.29
CA ALA A 18 -5.29 3.74 3.17
C ALA A 18 -6.62 3.13 3.60
N VAL A 19 -6.85 3.11 4.91
CA VAL A 19 -8.11 2.69 5.50
C VAL A 19 -8.67 3.86 6.30
N ASP A 20 -9.99 4.08 6.22
CA ASP A 20 -10.67 5.03 7.09
C ASP A 20 -10.82 4.47 8.51
N ASN A 21 -11.32 5.31 9.43
CA ASN A 21 -11.59 4.92 10.81
C ASN A 21 -12.67 3.83 10.94
N SER A 22 -13.46 3.59 9.89
CA SER A 22 -14.45 2.51 9.82
C SER A 22 -13.88 1.23 9.21
N GLY A 23 -12.58 1.20 8.86
CA GLY A 23 -11.91 0.05 8.26
C GLY A 23 -12.14 -0.11 6.76
N LYS A 24 -12.78 0.84 6.09
CA LYS A 24 -12.98 0.82 4.64
C LYS A 24 -11.71 1.30 3.94
N THR A 25 -11.26 0.54 2.95
CA THR A 25 -10.14 0.96 2.10
C THR A 25 -10.56 2.15 1.26
N ILE A 26 -9.81 3.25 1.38
CA ILE A 26 -10.03 4.50 0.64
C ILE A 26 -9.15 4.53 -0.61
N ASP A 27 -7.90 4.12 -0.47
CA ASP A 27 -6.92 4.18 -1.56
C ASP A 27 -5.84 3.11 -1.42
N PHE A 28 -5.12 2.82 -2.50
CA PHE A 28 -4.07 1.82 -2.57
C PHE A 28 -2.90 2.26 -3.45
N MET A 29 -1.69 1.94 -2.99
CA MET A 29 -0.45 2.19 -3.73
C MET A 29 0.34 0.88 -3.85
N LEU A 30 0.83 0.59 -5.05
CA LEU A 30 1.70 -0.55 -5.32
C LEU A 30 3.13 -0.09 -5.55
N SER A 31 4.09 -0.76 -4.93
CA SER A 31 5.51 -0.51 -5.14
C SER A 31 6.29 -1.82 -5.27
N GLU A 32 7.17 -1.91 -6.26
CA GLU A 32 8.08 -3.05 -6.40
C GLU A 32 9.14 -3.10 -5.29
N ARG A 33 9.37 -1.98 -4.60
CA ARG A 33 10.32 -1.84 -3.49
C ARG A 33 9.61 -1.38 -2.23
N ARG A 34 10.11 -1.79 -1.07
CA ARG A 34 9.62 -1.27 0.21
C ARG A 34 10.00 0.20 0.30
N ASP A 35 9.01 1.07 0.21
CA ASP A 35 9.21 2.52 0.21
C ASP A 35 8.12 3.17 1.07
N GLU A 36 8.34 3.07 2.37
CA GLU A 36 7.44 3.64 3.39
C GLU A 36 7.42 5.16 3.32
N THR A 37 8.48 5.81 2.83
CA THR A 37 8.55 7.26 2.67
C THR A 37 7.65 7.74 1.55
N ALA A 38 7.70 7.10 0.38
CA ALA A 38 6.80 7.37 -0.73
C ALA A 38 5.35 7.09 -0.32
N ALA A 39 5.12 6.00 0.41
CA ALA A 39 3.81 5.63 0.88
C ALA A 39 3.26 6.66 1.89
N THR A 40 4.06 7.09 2.87
CA THR A 40 3.69 8.14 3.84
C THR A 40 3.41 9.47 3.14
N THR A 41 4.14 9.79 2.06
CA THR A 41 3.92 11.00 1.26
C THR A 41 2.62 10.92 0.46
N PHE A 42 2.28 9.74 -0.06
CA PHE A 42 1.05 9.50 -0.81
C PHE A 42 -0.22 9.66 0.04
N PHE A 43 -0.15 9.34 1.33
CA PHE A 43 -1.29 9.43 2.26
C PHE A 43 -1.29 10.69 3.15
N ARG A 44 -0.56 11.74 2.76
CA ARG A 44 -0.43 13.00 3.54
C ARG A 44 -1.56 13.99 3.26
#